data_AF-A0A0D6E3K2-F1
#
_entry.id   AF-A0A0D6E3K2-F1
#
_cell.length_a   1.000
_cell.length_b   1.000
_cell.length_c   1.000
_cell.angle_alpha   90.00
_cell.angle_beta   90.00
_cell.angle_gamma   90.00
#
_symmetry.space_group_name_H-M   'P 1'
#
loop_
_entity.id
_entity.type
_entity.pdbx_description
1 polymer ?
#
loop_
_entity_poly.entity_id
_entity_poly.type
_entity_poly.pdbx_seq_one_letter_code
_entity_poly.pdbx_strand_id
1 'polypeptide(L)'
;METPHIAVMYTDEVPAEVITEFREQVETEHLAVAIHQRPSGGVYAIPEWFYPTALAVFIGQAYFTAFLGEMGKDHYNLLKAGLKKLWQKAIGPSAPQVYAFGSKGKVSKDQPYSLYFAIHAEAGNGFSFKLLIQKGLSEDKYTELVEGFLLFLEEHYQGNISQEFIEKSKTILVVGKTILLTYNFDLKVIEQVNPTLK
;
A
#
# COMPACT_ATOMS: atom_id res chain seq x y z
N MET A 1 -20.30 6.54 -6.86
CA MET A 1 -19.37 5.63 -7.55
C MET A 1 -19.09 4.51 -6.57
N GLU A 2 -19.27 3.26 -6.97
CA GLU A 2 -18.84 2.12 -6.16
C GLU A 2 -17.30 2.09 -6.13
N THR A 3 -16.74 1.87 -4.95
CA THR A 3 -15.30 1.72 -4.77
C THR A 3 -14.85 0.42 -5.44
N PRO A 4 -13.82 0.44 -6.32
CA PRO A 4 -13.36 -0.78 -6.97
C PRO A 4 -12.78 -1.77 -5.94
N HIS A 5 -12.89 -3.07 -6.22
CA HIS A 5 -12.23 -4.11 -5.42
C HIS A 5 -10.72 -3.88 -5.36
N ILE A 6 -10.11 -3.62 -6.53
CA ILE A 6 -8.70 -3.29 -6.67
C ILE A 6 -8.57 -2.16 -7.69
N ALA A 7 -7.70 -1.20 -7.40
CA ALA A 7 -7.29 -0.19 -8.35
C ALA A 7 -5.78 -0.04 -8.41
N VAL A 8 -5.26 0.39 -9.56
CA VAL A 8 -3.86 0.81 -9.71
C VAL A 8 -3.86 2.28 -10.10
N MET A 9 -3.15 3.08 -9.30
CA MET A 9 -2.89 4.48 -9.57
C MET A 9 -1.42 4.64 -9.95
N TYR A 10 -1.13 5.26 -11.09
CA TYR A 10 0.24 5.41 -11.55
C TYR A 10 0.49 6.72 -12.29
N THR A 11 1.73 7.22 -12.27
CA THR A 11 2.16 8.36 -13.07
C THR A 11 2.56 7.95 -14.48
N ASP A 12 2.56 8.88 -15.43
CA ASP A 12 3.09 8.69 -16.80
C ASP A 12 4.58 8.26 -16.87
N GLU A 13 5.35 8.46 -15.80
CA GLU A 13 6.71 7.93 -15.63
C GLU A 13 6.79 6.41 -15.38
N VAL A 14 5.70 5.77 -14.93
CA VAL A 14 5.67 4.32 -14.71
C VAL A 14 5.39 3.64 -16.05
N PRO A 15 6.23 2.69 -16.52
CA PRO A 15 5.98 2.00 -17.78
C PRO A 15 4.63 1.26 -17.75
N ALA A 16 3.81 1.49 -18.77
CA ALA A 16 2.47 0.90 -18.85
C ALA A 16 2.48 -0.64 -18.79
N GLU A 17 3.54 -1.27 -19.29
CA GLU A 17 3.78 -2.72 -19.22
C GLU A 17 3.71 -3.25 -17.78
N VAL A 18 4.24 -2.52 -16.80
CA VAL A 18 4.19 -2.90 -15.37
C VAL A 18 2.74 -2.98 -14.89
N ILE A 19 1.90 -2.06 -15.37
CA ILE A 19 0.48 -1.98 -15.00
C ILE A 19 -0.30 -3.08 -15.69
N THR A 20 -0.02 -3.32 -16.97
CA THR A 20 -0.63 -4.41 -17.75
C THR A 20 -0.31 -5.77 -17.16
N GLU A 21 0.96 -6.05 -16.82
CA GLU A 21 1.38 -7.31 -16.21
C GLU A 21 0.69 -7.56 -14.86
N PHE A 22 0.55 -6.52 -14.03
CA PHE A 22 -0.19 -6.63 -12.77
C PHE A 22 -1.67 -6.91 -13.03
N ARG A 23 -2.27 -6.18 -13.97
CA ARG A 23 -3.68 -6.33 -14.33
C ARG A 23 -3.98 -7.74 -14.84
N GLU A 24 -3.21 -8.25 -15.79
CA GLU A 24 -3.37 -9.60 -16.34
C GLU A 24 -3.19 -10.70 -15.29
N GLN A 25 -2.39 -10.44 -14.26
CA GLN A 25 -2.18 -11.38 -13.16
C GLN A 25 -3.37 -11.45 -12.18
N VAL A 26 -4.10 -10.34 -12.02
CA VAL A 26 -5.09 -10.16 -10.94
C VAL A 26 -6.53 -10.09 -11.47
N GLU A 27 -6.74 -9.61 -12.69
CA GLU A 27 -8.05 -9.51 -13.30
C GLU A 27 -8.62 -10.89 -13.60
N THR A 28 -9.89 -11.10 -13.24
CA THR A 28 -10.65 -12.32 -13.49
C THR A 28 -12.06 -11.96 -13.97
N GLU A 29 -12.84 -12.94 -14.40
CA GLU A 29 -14.23 -12.72 -14.83
C GLU A 29 -15.08 -12.01 -13.74
N HIS A 30 -14.77 -12.21 -12.47
CA HIS A 30 -15.52 -11.68 -11.33
C HIS A 30 -14.82 -10.54 -10.59
N LEU A 31 -13.60 -10.17 -10.99
CA LEU A 31 -12.86 -9.04 -10.42
C LEU A 31 -12.19 -8.24 -11.53
N ALA A 32 -12.73 -7.04 -11.78
CA ALA A 32 -12.08 -6.05 -12.62
C ALA A 32 -11.09 -5.20 -11.80
N VAL A 33 -9.94 -4.88 -12.40
CA VAL A 33 -8.97 -3.95 -11.82
C VAL A 33 -9.17 -2.57 -12.45
N ALA A 34 -9.47 -1.56 -11.63
CA ALA A 34 -9.59 -0.18 -12.09
C ALA A 34 -8.19 0.42 -12.30
N ILE A 35 -7.97 1.09 -13.43
CA ILE A 35 -6.66 1.67 -13.77
C ILE A 35 -6.80 3.19 -13.90
N HIS A 36 -5.98 3.91 -13.15
CA HIS A 36 -5.98 5.38 -13.12
C HIS A 36 -4.57 5.91 -13.36
N GLN A 37 -4.36 6.52 -14.52
CA GLN A 37 -3.14 7.25 -14.82
C GLN A 37 -3.28 8.71 -14.39
N ARG A 38 -2.19 9.30 -13.89
CA ARG A 38 -2.07 10.74 -13.61
C ARG A 38 -0.76 11.28 -14.19
N PRO A 39 -0.65 12.59 -14.45
CA PRO A 39 0.64 13.20 -14.80
C PRO A 39 1.66 13.05 -13.67
N SER A 40 2.95 12.89 -14.00
CA SER A 40 4.01 13.03 -13.01
C SER A 40 4.20 14.49 -12.59
N GLY A 41 4.81 14.67 -11.42
CA GLY A 41 5.10 15.97 -10.85
C GLY A 41 3.94 16.63 -10.10
N GLY A 42 4.20 17.85 -9.65
CA GLY A 42 3.31 18.63 -8.79
C GLY A 42 4.00 19.07 -7.50
N VAL A 43 3.62 20.25 -7.02
CA VAL A 43 4.05 20.74 -5.71
C VAL A 43 3.02 20.29 -4.69
N TYR A 44 3.48 19.53 -3.70
CA TYR A 44 2.61 19.04 -2.63
C TYR A 44 3.01 19.68 -1.29
N ALA A 45 2.05 20.34 -0.64
CA ALA A 45 2.21 20.90 0.70
C ALA A 45 1.71 19.92 1.78
N ILE A 46 2.28 18.72 1.80
CA ILE A 46 1.87 17.61 2.68
C ILE A 46 3.07 17.02 3.41
N PRO A 47 2.88 16.31 4.54
CA PRO A 47 3.97 15.62 5.21
C PRO A 47 4.55 14.50 4.33
N GLU A 48 5.86 14.27 4.45
CA GLU A 48 6.66 13.42 3.55
C GLU A 48 6.05 12.03 3.29
N TRP A 49 5.60 11.33 4.32
CA TRP A 49 5.05 9.98 4.16
C TRP A 49 3.64 9.94 3.55
N PHE A 50 2.96 11.08 3.41
CA PHE A 50 1.68 11.18 2.69
C PHE A 50 1.86 11.52 1.21
N TYR A 51 3.10 11.71 0.74
CA TYR A 51 3.36 12.01 -0.66
C TYR A 51 2.73 10.97 -1.60
N PRO A 52 1.98 11.39 -2.65
CA PRO A 52 1.45 10.48 -3.65
C PRO A 52 2.59 9.77 -4.36
N THR A 53 2.63 8.45 -4.25
CA THR A 53 3.67 7.63 -4.88
C THR A 53 3.48 7.58 -6.39
N ALA A 54 4.56 7.33 -7.12
CA ALA A 54 4.51 7.18 -8.58
C ALA A 54 3.66 5.99 -9.00
N LEU A 55 3.69 4.91 -8.20
CA LEU A 55 2.82 3.75 -8.34
C LEU A 55 2.11 3.48 -7.00
N ALA A 56 0.84 3.14 -7.04
CA ALA A 56 0.09 2.68 -5.89
C ALA A 56 -0.93 1.60 -6.29
N VAL A 57 -1.05 0.57 -5.48
CA VAL A 57 -2.18 -0.37 -5.55
C VAL A 57 -3.14 -0.03 -4.42
N PHE A 58 -4.43 0.08 -4.73
CA PHE A 58 -5.50 0.28 -3.78
C PHE A 58 -6.36 -0.99 -3.68
N ILE A 59 -6.69 -1.41 -2.47
CA ILE A 59 -7.54 -2.57 -2.18
C ILE A 59 -8.78 -2.08 -1.42
N GLY A 60 -9.95 -2.19 -2.05
CA GLY A 60 -11.22 -1.77 -1.46
C GLY A 60 -11.74 -2.79 -0.45
N GLN A 61 -12.57 -2.35 0.51
CA GLN A 61 -13.21 -3.25 1.47
C GLN A 61 -14.04 -4.33 0.77
N ALA A 62 -14.67 -3.95 -0.34
CA ALA A 62 -15.48 -4.84 -1.16
C ALA A 62 -14.71 -6.10 -1.61
N TYR A 63 -13.38 -6.03 -1.76
CA TYR A 63 -12.54 -7.18 -2.10
C TYR A 63 -12.72 -8.32 -1.11
N PHE A 64 -12.61 -8.02 0.19
CA PHE A 64 -12.68 -9.04 1.23
C PHE A 64 -14.11 -9.53 1.47
N THR A 65 -15.13 -8.71 1.18
CA THR A 65 -16.53 -9.13 1.30
C THR A 65 -17.01 -9.94 0.10
N ALA A 66 -16.52 -9.65 -1.11
CA ALA A 66 -16.92 -10.34 -2.34
C ALA A 66 -16.25 -11.71 -2.50
N PHE A 67 -15.03 -11.85 -1.97
CA PHE A 67 -14.19 -13.04 -2.16
C PHE A 67 -14.07 -13.86 -0.87
N LEU A 68 -15.19 -14.42 -0.41
CA LEU A 68 -15.25 -15.35 0.72
C LEU A 68 -15.13 -16.82 0.24
N GLY A 69 -14.46 -17.68 1.02
CA GLY A 69 -14.34 -19.11 0.73
C GLY A 69 -13.21 -19.47 -0.25
N GLU A 70 -13.36 -20.57 -1.00
CA GLU A 70 -12.28 -21.11 -1.86
C GLU A 70 -11.93 -20.18 -3.04
N MET A 71 -12.91 -19.54 -3.68
CA MET A 71 -12.65 -18.54 -4.72
C MET A 71 -11.84 -17.35 -4.20
N GLY A 72 -12.01 -17.02 -2.93
CA GLY A 72 -11.21 -15.98 -2.27
C GLY A 72 -9.76 -16.39 -2.06
N LYS A 73 -9.50 -17.64 -1.69
CA LYS A 73 -8.13 -18.16 -1.54
C LYS A 73 -7.37 -18.14 -2.85
N ASP A 74 -8.01 -18.58 -3.94
CA ASP A 74 -7.40 -18.57 -5.27
C ASP A 74 -7.07 -17.14 -5.72
N HIS A 75 -8.03 -16.22 -5.59
CA HIS A 75 -7.80 -14.83 -5.95
C HIS A 75 -6.77 -14.14 -5.04
N TYR A 76 -6.74 -14.48 -3.76
CA TYR A 76 -5.73 -13.99 -2.82
C TYR A 76 -4.31 -14.38 -3.25
N ASN A 77 -4.13 -15.59 -3.78
CA ASN A 77 -2.86 -16.03 -4.36
C ASN A 77 -2.50 -15.24 -5.63
N LEU A 78 -3.48 -14.94 -6.50
CA LEU A 78 -3.27 -14.07 -7.67
C LEU A 78 -2.85 -12.65 -7.27
N LEU A 79 -3.52 -12.06 -6.27
CA LEU A 79 -3.17 -10.74 -5.74
C LEU A 79 -1.76 -10.72 -5.16
N LYS A 80 -1.40 -11.70 -4.33
CA LYS A 80 -0.04 -11.85 -3.80
C LYS A 80 0.99 -11.95 -4.92
N ALA A 81 0.74 -12.77 -5.93
CA ALA A 81 1.64 -12.92 -7.08
C ALA A 81 1.77 -11.61 -7.86
N GLY A 82 0.68 -10.87 -8.06
CA GLY A 82 0.68 -9.56 -8.71
C GLY A 82 1.52 -8.54 -7.94
N LEU A 83 1.29 -8.40 -6.63
CA LEU A 83 2.08 -7.50 -5.78
C LEU A 83 3.56 -7.91 -5.75
N LYS A 84 3.85 -9.21 -5.72
CA LYS A 84 5.22 -9.73 -5.81
C LYS A 84 5.91 -9.35 -7.12
N LYS A 85 5.22 -9.42 -8.26
CA LYS A 85 5.78 -8.97 -9.56
C LYS A 85 6.12 -7.47 -9.54
N LEU A 86 5.32 -6.65 -8.86
CA LEU A 86 5.61 -5.21 -8.72
C LEU A 86 6.90 -4.94 -7.94
N TRP A 87 7.32 -5.83 -7.03
CA TRP A 87 8.56 -5.64 -6.26
C TRP A 87 9.76 -5.38 -7.15
N GLN A 88 9.98 -6.20 -8.19
CA GLN A 88 11.16 -6.10 -9.06
C GLN A 88 11.25 -4.73 -9.75
N LYS A 89 10.11 -4.12 -10.04
CA LYS A 89 10.00 -2.87 -10.79
C LYS A 89 9.93 -1.63 -9.91
N ALA A 90 9.45 -1.78 -8.66
CA ALA A 90 9.05 -0.65 -7.83
C ALA A 90 9.78 -0.53 -6.49
N ILE A 91 10.41 -1.61 -5.99
CA ILE A 91 11.09 -1.66 -4.67
C ILE A 91 12.48 -2.32 -4.73
N GLY A 92 12.68 -3.27 -5.63
CA GLY A 92 13.92 -4.04 -5.77
C GLY A 92 15.13 -3.22 -6.26
N PRO A 93 16.26 -3.88 -6.54
CA PRO A 93 17.52 -3.19 -6.90
C PRO A 93 17.43 -2.26 -8.13
N SER A 94 16.47 -2.51 -9.01
CA SER A 94 16.21 -1.70 -10.22
C SER A 94 15.15 -0.62 -10.01
N ALA A 95 14.62 -0.44 -8.80
CA ALA A 95 13.58 0.53 -8.52
C ALA A 95 14.07 1.97 -8.79
N PRO A 96 13.24 2.83 -9.39
CA PRO A 96 13.59 4.23 -9.59
C PRO A 96 13.88 4.94 -8.28
N GLN A 97 14.95 5.75 -8.27
CA GLN A 97 15.24 6.61 -7.12
C GLN A 97 14.33 7.84 -7.14
N VAL A 98 13.64 8.08 -6.02
CA VAL A 98 12.81 9.26 -5.82
C VAL A 98 13.55 10.23 -4.91
N TYR A 99 13.78 11.45 -5.40
CA TYR A 99 14.38 12.53 -4.63
C TYR A 99 13.29 13.48 -4.12
N ALA A 100 13.26 13.69 -2.81
CA ALA A 100 12.41 14.69 -2.18
C ALA A 100 13.22 15.96 -1.90
N PHE A 101 12.70 17.11 -2.30
CA PHE A 101 13.28 18.42 -2.02
C PHE A 101 12.33 19.24 -1.16
N GLY A 102 12.84 19.88 -0.11
CA GLY A 102 12.05 20.73 0.76
C GLY A 102 12.92 21.63 1.62
N SER A 103 12.28 22.57 2.31
CA SER A 103 12.96 23.49 3.22
C SER A 103 13.58 22.75 4.41
N LYS A 104 14.54 23.42 5.09
CA LYS A 104 15.32 22.83 6.18
C LYS A 104 14.42 22.15 7.22
N GLY A 105 14.64 20.85 7.42
CA GLY A 105 13.90 20.03 8.38
C GLY A 105 12.52 19.55 7.91
N LYS A 106 12.13 19.74 6.65
CA LYS A 106 10.85 19.22 6.11
C LYS A 106 10.98 17.91 5.33
N VAL A 107 12.17 17.61 4.85
CA VAL A 107 12.52 16.33 4.23
C VAL A 107 13.56 15.66 5.13
N SER A 108 13.33 14.40 5.50
CA SER A 108 14.32 13.64 6.25
C SER A 108 15.33 13.03 5.29
N LYS A 109 16.62 13.21 5.58
CA LYS A 109 17.71 12.64 4.76
C LYS A 109 17.71 11.12 4.80
N ASP A 110 17.29 10.55 5.92
CA ASP A 110 17.39 9.12 6.23
C ASP A 110 16.01 8.48 6.36
N GLN A 111 15.01 8.98 5.63
CA GLN A 111 13.66 8.40 5.69
C GLN A 111 13.66 6.94 5.17
N PRO A 112 13.08 5.98 5.91
CA PRO A 112 13.30 4.55 5.64
C PRO A 112 12.35 3.94 4.60
N TYR A 113 11.35 4.67 4.09
CA TYR A 113 10.26 4.13 3.29
C TYR A 113 10.33 4.51 1.80
N SER A 114 9.82 3.66 0.92
CA SER A 114 9.70 3.99 -0.51
C SER A 114 8.74 5.17 -0.72
N LEU A 115 9.18 6.14 -1.54
CA LEU A 115 8.32 7.20 -2.07
C LEU A 115 7.85 6.88 -3.50
N TYR A 116 8.34 5.79 -4.09
CA TYR A 116 7.96 5.37 -5.44
C TYR A 116 6.71 4.49 -5.43
N PHE A 117 6.56 3.64 -4.40
CA PHE A 117 5.51 2.65 -4.31
C PHE A 117 4.89 2.54 -2.92
N ALA A 118 3.57 2.43 -2.88
CA ALA A 118 2.79 2.18 -1.67
C ALA A 118 1.60 1.27 -1.98
N ILE A 119 1.12 0.55 -0.97
CA ILE A 119 -0.15 -0.18 -1.04
C ILE A 119 -1.14 0.55 -0.13
N HIS A 120 -2.32 0.83 -0.65
CA HIS A 120 -3.42 1.45 0.04
C HIS A 120 -4.56 0.46 0.23
N ALA A 121 -5.31 0.61 1.31
CA ALA A 121 -6.54 -0.13 1.51
C ALA A 121 -7.60 0.72 2.19
N GLU A 122 -8.87 0.35 2.02
CA GLU A 122 -9.97 0.99 2.74
C GLU A 122 -9.97 0.55 4.21
N ALA A 123 -10.02 1.47 5.18
CA ALA A 123 -10.15 1.10 6.59
C ALA A 123 -11.61 1.06 7.07
N GLY A 124 -12.56 1.48 6.22
CA GLY A 124 -13.97 1.68 6.56
C GLY A 124 -14.24 3.07 7.12
N ASN A 125 -15.51 3.47 7.16
CA ASN A 125 -15.96 4.78 7.66
C ASN A 125 -15.26 6.00 7.02
N GLY A 126 -14.84 5.84 5.75
CA GLY A 126 -14.12 6.87 5.00
C GLY A 126 -12.64 7.04 5.37
N PHE A 127 -12.07 6.16 6.19
CA PHE A 127 -10.64 6.08 6.45
C PHE A 127 -9.94 5.15 5.45
N SER A 128 -8.64 5.35 5.27
CA SER A 128 -7.78 4.46 4.49
C SER A 128 -6.52 4.11 5.24
N PHE A 129 -5.98 2.93 4.96
CA PHE A 129 -4.64 2.53 5.32
C PHE A 129 -3.68 2.86 4.18
N LYS A 130 -2.49 3.35 4.51
CA LYS A 130 -1.35 3.44 3.60
C LYS A 130 -0.19 2.65 4.19
N LEU A 131 0.15 1.54 3.55
CA LEU A 131 1.30 0.73 3.91
C LEU A 131 2.59 1.38 3.38
N LEU A 132 3.44 1.82 4.32
CA LEU A 132 4.78 2.31 4.06
C LEU A 132 5.74 1.12 3.96
N ILE A 133 6.32 0.96 2.78
CA ILE A 133 7.21 -0.16 2.44
C ILE A 133 8.65 0.30 2.67
N GLN A 134 9.42 -0.40 3.50
CA GLN A 134 10.82 -0.06 3.74
C GLN A 134 11.65 -0.17 2.45
N LYS A 135 12.66 0.69 2.31
CA LYS A 135 13.60 0.64 1.18
C LYS A 135 14.54 -0.55 1.31
N GLY A 136 14.99 -1.06 0.16
CA GLY A 136 16.05 -2.08 0.11
C GLY A 136 15.65 -3.44 0.68
N LEU A 137 14.35 -3.72 0.82
CA LEU A 137 13.88 -5.04 1.19
C LEU A 137 14.27 -6.06 0.13
N SER A 138 14.74 -7.23 0.59
CA SER A 138 14.85 -8.41 -0.27
C SER A 138 13.45 -8.84 -0.73
N GLU A 139 13.39 -9.65 -1.79
CA GLU A 139 12.15 -10.21 -2.31
C GLU A 139 11.38 -11.00 -1.22
N ASP A 140 12.10 -11.78 -0.40
CA ASP A 140 11.52 -12.56 0.69
C ASP A 140 10.90 -11.65 1.77
N LYS A 141 11.61 -10.58 2.15
CA LYS A 141 11.11 -9.63 3.16
C LYS A 141 9.95 -8.81 2.63
N TYR A 142 9.96 -8.45 1.35
CA TYR A 142 8.82 -7.80 0.72
C TYR A 142 7.60 -8.74 0.68
N THR A 143 7.82 -10.02 0.35
CA THR A 143 6.76 -11.03 0.35
C THR A 143 6.16 -11.20 1.74
N GLU A 144 7.00 -11.32 2.78
CA GLU A 144 6.58 -11.38 4.20
C GLU A 144 5.74 -10.16 4.59
N LEU A 145 6.15 -8.95 4.18
CA LEU A 145 5.41 -7.71 4.43
C LEU A 145 4.03 -7.70 3.73
N VAL A 146 3.96 -8.13 2.46
CA VAL A 146 2.70 -8.18 1.70
C VAL A 146 1.74 -9.18 2.32
N GLU A 147 2.22 -10.37 2.67
CA GLU A 147 1.41 -11.41 3.31
C GLU A 147 0.89 -10.95 4.67
N GLY A 148 1.75 -10.34 5.49
CA GLY A 148 1.35 -9.78 6.78
C GLY A 148 0.32 -8.65 6.65
N PHE A 149 0.45 -7.79 5.64
CA PHE A 149 -0.53 -6.73 5.41
C PHE A 149 -1.88 -7.25 4.95
N LEU A 150 -1.90 -8.20 4.02
CA LEU A 150 -3.15 -8.76 3.52
C LEU A 150 -3.87 -9.57 4.61
N LEU A 151 -3.13 -10.29 5.47
CA LEU A 151 -3.70 -10.97 6.64
C LEU A 151 -4.30 -9.96 7.63
N PHE A 152 -3.57 -8.88 7.92
CA PHE A 152 -4.07 -7.79 8.75
C PHE A 152 -5.39 -7.20 8.22
N LEU A 153 -5.49 -7.00 6.90
CA LEU A 153 -6.74 -6.52 6.29
C LEU A 153 -7.88 -7.52 6.46
N GLU A 154 -7.62 -8.82 6.24
CA GLU A 154 -8.61 -9.87 6.47
C GLU A 154 -9.12 -9.85 7.93
N GLU A 155 -8.21 -9.83 8.90
CA GLU A 155 -8.55 -9.73 10.33
C GLU A 155 -9.35 -8.46 10.64
N HIS A 156 -8.94 -7.31 10.07
CA HIS A 156 -9.64 -6.04 10.22
C HIS A 156 -11.10 -6.13 9.76
N TYR A 157 -11.35 -6.64 8.55
CA TYR A 157 -12.71 -6.71 8.00
C TYR A 157 -13.56 -7.81 8.65
N GLN A 158 -12.94 -8.84 9.24
CA GLN A 158 -13.65 -9.82 10.06
C GLN A 158 -13.92 -9.33 11.49
N GLY A 159 -13.43 -8.14 11.87
CA GLY A 159 -13.58 -7.57 13.22
C GLY A 159 -12.66 -8.21 14.26
N ASN A 160 -11.59 -8.87 13.83
CA ASN A 160 -10.66 -9.65 14.66
C ASN A 160 -9.34 -8.90 14.95
N ILE A 161 -9.29 -7.59 14.70
CA ILE A 161 -8.09 -6.79 14.93
C ILE A 161 -7.74 -6.70 16.43
N SER A 162 -6.44 -6.67 16.75
CA SER A 162 -5.97 -6.70 18.13
C SER A 162 -6.39 -5.46 18.93
N GLN A 163 -6.66 -5.65 20.23
CA GLN A 163 -6.96 -4.54 21.15
C GLN A 163 -5.79 -3.56 21.24
N GLU A 164 -4.55 -4.03 21.16
CA GLU A 164 -3.37 -3.16 21.14
C GLU A 164 -3.39 -2.19 19.96
N PHE A 165 -3.75 -2.68 18.76
CA PHE A 165 -3.87 -1.84 17.58
C PHE A 165 -4.96 -0.76 17.77
N ILE A 166 -6.11 -1.16 18.31
CA ILE A 166 -7.23 -0.24 18.59
C ILE A 166 -6.83 0.85 19.59
N GLU A 167 -6.15 0.49 20.69
CA GLU A 167 -5.70 1.46 21.68
C GLU A 167 -4.64 2.40 21.11
N LYS A 168 -3.68 1.90 20.33
CA LYS A 168 -2.69 2.74 19.63
C LYS A 168 -3.38 3.75 18.71
N SER A 169 -4.44 3.35 17.99
CA SER A 169 -5.20 4.24 17.09
C SER A 169 -5.82 5.44 17.79
N LYS A 170 -6.11 5.37 19.09
CA LYS A 170 -6.67 6.52 19.83
C LYS A 170 -5.63 7.62 20.07
N THR A 171 -4.35 7.30 19.98
CA THR A 171 -3.25 8.21 20.32
C THR A 171 -2.47 8.70 19.11
N ILE A 172 -2.62 8.04 17.96
CA ILE A 172 -1.88 8.35 16.74
C ILE A 172 -2.63 9.38 15.91
N LEU A 173 -1.89 10.38 15.40
CA LEU A 173 -2.44 11.41 14.54
C LEU A 173 -2.83 10.83 13.18
N VAL A 174 -4.10 10.98 12.80
CA VAL A 174 -4.59 10.68 11.46
C VAL A 174 -4.61 11.96 10.63
N VAL A 175 -3.98 11.95 9.46
CA VAL A 175 -3.95 13.09 8.53
C VAL A 175 -4.74 12.73 7.27
N GLY A 176 -5.70 13.58 6.88
CA GLY A 176 -6.47 13.38 5.64
C GLY A 176 -7.23 12.05 5.60
N LYS A 177 -7.68 11.54 6.76
CA LYS A 177 -8.31 10.22 6.93
C LYS A 177 -7.42 9.02 6.54
N THR A 178 -6.12 9.23 6.38
CA THR A 178 -5.15 8.18 6.08
C THR A 178 -4.38 7.80 7.34
N ILE A 179 -4.41 6.51 7.67
CA ILE A 179 -3.65 5.88 8.74
C ILE A 179 -2.40 5.26 8.10
N LEU A 180 -1.23 5.70 8.54
CA LEU A 180 0.04 5.15 8.07
C LEU A 180 0.34 3.85 8.79
N LEU A 181 0.69 2.82 8.03
CA LEU A 181 1.06 1.51 8.54
C LEU A 181 2.46 1.12 8.08
N THR A 182 3.11 0.25 8.84
CA THR A 182 4.30 -0.45 8.39
C THR A 182 4.32 -1.88 8.94
N TYR A 183 5.20 -2.72 8.41
CA TYR A 183 5.40 -4.07 8.92
C TYR A 183 6.62 -4.13 9.81
N ASN A 184 6.46 -4.63 11.03
CA ASN A 184 7.57 -4.92 11.93
C ASN A 184 8.02 -6.37 11.73
N PHE A 185 9.24 -6.54 11.23
CA PHE A 185 9.81 -7.85 10.91
C PHE A 185 10.22 -8.68 12.14
N ASP A 186 10.47 -8.03 13.28
CA ASP A 186 10.84 -8.73 14.52
C ASP A 186 9.60 -9.31 15.19
N LEU A 187 8.53 -8.52 15.23
CA LEU A 187 7.25 -8.91 15.84
C LEU A 187 6.31 -9.63 14.85
N LYS A 188 6.58 -9.52 13.56
CA LYS A 188 5.76 -10.05 12.45
C LYS A 188 4.32 -9.53 12.42
N VAL A 189 4.15 -8.26 12.77
CA VAL A 189 2.83 -7.60 12.83
C VAL A 189 2.82 -6.29 12.06
N ILE A 190 1.62 -5.88 11.66
CA ILE A 190 1.37 -4.54 11.13
C ILE A 190 1.23 -3.55 12.28
N GLU A 191 1.93 -2.42 12.17
CA GLU A 191 1.96 -1.36 13.16
C GLU A 191 1.55 -0.02 12.57
N GLN A 192 1.01 0.86 13.41
CA GLN A 192 0.71 2.23 13.01
C GLN A 192 1.95 3.12 13.16
N VAL A 193 2.18 3.95 12.16
CA VAL A 193 3.28 4.92 12.13
C VAL A 193 2.74 6.29 12.49
N ASN A 194 3.32 6.92 13.51
CA ASN A 194 2.99 8.31 13.84
C ASN A 194 3.75 9.26 12.91
N PRO A 195 3.07 10.07 12.08
CA PRO A 195 3.73 10.93 11.10
C PRO A 195 4.54 12.08 11.69
N THR A 196 4.45 12.35 12.99
CA THR A 196 5.12 13.48 13.65
C THR A 196 6.33 13.07 14.49
N LEU A 197 6.50 11.78 14.78
CA LEU A 197 7.67 11.25 15.47
C LEU A 197 8.78 11.06 14.42
N LYS A 198 9.82 11.89 14.52
CA LYS A 198 11.04 11.78 13.71
C LYS A 198 12.11 11.02 14.46
#